data_AF-A0A496UUI8-F1
#
_entry.id   AF-A0A496UUI8-F1
#
_cell.length_a   1.000
_cell.length_b   1.000
_cell.length_c   1.000
_cell.angle_alpha   90.00
_cell.angle_beta   90.00
_cell.angle_gamma   90.00
#
_symmetry.space_group_name_H-M   'P 1'
#
loop_
_entity.id
_entity.type
_entity.pdbx_description
1 polymer ?
#
loop_
_entity_poly.entity_id
_entity_poly.type
_entity_poly.pdbx_seq_one_letter_code
_entity_poly.pdbx_strand_id
1 'polypeptide(L)'
;DLLASEQNRRTVAQTLIADVVRTWLQIRELQLQVALTERTIASFESSQTTVQDRYRRGLVSALDLHLSGQNLSAARAQLPVFEEQLVATRRRLEILVGRYPAGTIVGSDLELVDGRLSDEIMPEPLAPVPAGLPAELLDRRPDLLAAEARLAGNVARIGQAKAALYPRISLTASGGTKSREFEDIFTGGTSAWSLLGNLVMPLINRGATQAQIKAAEARAGAAASAYQLTVLQAFSEVENALDREVFQSRQETDLTASASQARLAVELAQERYRRGLDSLLVTLESQRRLFNAESRLLTTQRVRRTARVDLILALGGPWETTSATASADDIQQGDRP
;
A
#
# COMPACT_ATOMS: atom_id res chain seq x y z
N ASP A 1 4.99 -25.35 4.81
CA ASP A 1 3.61 -24.96 4.43
C ASP A 1 2.98 -23.99 5.44
N LEU A 2 2.83 -24.34 6.72
CA LEU A 2 2.29 -23.42 7.75
C LEU A 2 3.09 -22.10 7.85
N LEU A 3 4.41 -22.18 8.03
CA LEU A 3 5.29 -21.00 8.10
C LEU A 3 5.14 -20.08 6.89
N ALA A 4 5.09 -20.65 5.67
CA ALA A 4 4.87 -19.87 4.46
C ALA A 4 3.51 -19.16 4.44
N SER A 5 2.47 -19.81 4.98
CA SER A 5 1.13 -19.22 5.10
C SER A 5 1.09 -18.06 6.10
N GLU A 6 1.78 -18.19 7.24
CA GLU A 6 1.89 -17.11 8.23
C GLU A 6 2.60 -15.89 7.67
N GLN A 7 3.68 -16.10 6.92
CA GLN A 7 4.42 -15.02 6.28
C GLN A 7 3.61 -14.34 5.17
N ASN A 8 2.87 -15.09 4.34
CA ASN A 8 1.95 -14.49 3.36
C ASN A 8 0.88 -13.61 4.04
N ARG A 9 0.36 -14.02 5.21
CA ARG A 9 -0.58 -13.20 5.99
C ARG A 9 0.04 -11.86 6.39
N ARG A 10 1.32 -11.87 6.82
CA ARG A 10 2.06 -10.65 7.14
C ARG A 10 2.24 -9.75 5.91
N THR A 11 2.61 -10.32 4.76
CA THR A 11 2.69 -9.58 3.48
C THR A 11 1.37 -8.87 3.18
N VAL A 12 0.24 -9.60 3.23
CA VAL A 12 -1.09 -9.04 2.96
C VAL A 12 -1.44 -7.90 3.94
N ALA A 13 -1.15 -8.08 5.23
CA ALA A 13 -1.41 -7.05 6.23
C ALA A 13 -0.58 -5.77 5.97
N GLN A 14 0.72 -5.92 5.67
CA GLN A 14 1.60 -4.78 5.37
C GLN A 14 1.18 -4.07 4.08
N THR A 15 0.81 -4.81 3.03
CA THR A 15 0.28 -4.22 1.78
C THR A 15 -1.03 -3.47 2.03
N LEU A 16 -1.94 -4.02 2.85
CA LEU A 16 -3.19 -3.35 3.20
C LEU A 16 -2.94 -2.03 3.94
N ILE A 17 -2.04 -2.02 4.93
CA ILE A 17 -1.66 -0.80 5.65
C ILE A 17 -1.07 0.23 4.68
N ALA A 18 -0.15 -0.18 3.80
CA ALA A 18 0.43 0.70 2.80
C ALA A 18 -0.64 1.28 1.86
N ASP A 19 -1.59 0.48 1.39
CA ASP A 19 -2.66 0.92 0.50
C ASP A 19 -3.63 1.90 1.19
N VAL A 20 -3.92 1.69 2.47
CA VAL A 20 -4.70 2.65 3.27
C VAL A 20 -3.97 3.99 3.36
N VAL A 21 -2.67 3.99 3.70
CA VAL A 21 -1.88 5.23 3.81
C VAL A 21 -1.75 5.94 2.46
N ARG A 22 -1.45 5.22 1.38
CA ARG A 22 -1.39 5.77 0.01
C ARG A 22 -2.70 6.42 -0.40
N THR A 23 -3.83 5.74 -0.14
CA THR A 23 -5.16 6.24 -0.48
C THR A 23 -5.50 7.50 0.34
N TRP A 24 -5.13 7.50 1.62
CA TRP A 24 -5.31 8.68 2.47
C TRP A 24 -4.49 9.89 1.99
N LEU A 25 -3.21 9.69 1.63
CA LEU A 25 -2.37 10.76 1.06
C LEU A 25 -2.98 11.33 -0.24
N GLN A 26 -3.58 10.47 -1.08
CA GLN A 26 -4.28 10.91 -2.28
C GLN A 26 -5.54 11.74 -1.95
N ILE A 27 -6.30 11.37 -0.92
CA ILE A 27 -7.44 12.17 -0.44
C ILE A 27 -6.95 13.56 0.01
N ARG A 28 -5.86 13.63 0.79
CA ARG A 28 -5.31 14.92 1.25
C ARG A 28 -4.85 15.79 0.08
N GLU A 29 -4.18 15.21 -0.92
CA GLU A 29 -3.83 15.93 -2.16
C GLU A 29 -5.07 16.52 -2.84
N LEU A 30 -6.10 15.70 -3.06
CA LEU A 30 -7.31 16.12 -3.75
C LEU A 30 -8.08 17.21 -2.98
N GLN A 31 -8.10 17.15 -1.65
CA GLN A 31 -8.64 18.24 -0.82
C GLN A 31 -7.89 19.55 -1.06
N LEU A 32 -6.55 19.51 -1.13
CA LEU A 32 -5.74 20.69 -1.41
C LEU A 32 -5.91 21.18 -2.86
N GLN A 33 -6.11 20.29 -3.84
CA GLN A 33 -6.42 20.66 -5.22
C GLN A 33 -7.77 21.37 -5.34
N VAL A 34 -8.80 20.90 -4.61
CA VAL A 34 -10.11 21.58 -4.51
C VAL A 34 -9.93 22.98 -3.92
N ALA A 35 -9.29 23.10 -2.76
CA ALA A 35 -9.07 24.39 -2.10
C ALA A 35 -8.24 25.37 -2.97
N LEU A 36 -7.22 24.89 -3.67
CA LEU A 36 -6.43 25.67 -4.62
C LEU A 36 -7.31 26.16 -5.79
N THR A 37 -8.17 25.30 -6.31
CA THR A 37 -9.05 25.62 -7.43
C THR A 37 -10.11 26.64 -7.02
N GLU A 38 -10.72 26.50 -5.84
CA GLU A 38 -11.67 27.49 -5.28
C GLU A 38 -11.02 28.86 -5.10
N ARG A 39 -9.82 28.93 -4.51
CA ARG A 39 -9.06 30.18 -4.37
C ARG A 39 -8.72 30.80 -5.73
N THR A 40 -8.42 29.98 -6.72
CA THR A 40 -8.13 30.43 -8.10
C THR A 40 -9.39 30.98 -8.77
N ILE A 41 -10.53 30.32 -8.61
CA ILE A 41 -11.83 30.79 -9.09
C ILE A 41 -12.15 32.15 -8.48
N ALA A 42 -12.03 32.32 -7.16
CA ALA A 42 -12.26 33.59 -6.48
C ALA A 42 -11.35 34.72 -7.00
N SER A 43 -10.07 34.42 -7.26
CA SER A 43 -9.12 35.35 -7.87
C SER A 43 -9.52 35.75 -9.30
N PHE A 44 -9.98 34.79 -10.10
CA PHE A 44 -10.47 35.03 -11.46
C PHE A 44 -11.79 35.79 -11.49
N GLU A 45 -12.70 35.56 -10.55
CA GLU A 45 -13.96 36.32 -10.40
C GLU A 45 -13.71 37.79 -10.08
N SER A 46 -12.79 38.06 -9.14
CA SER A 46 -12.37 39.42 -8.81
C SER A 46 -11.74 40.14 -10.02
N SER A 47 -10.89 39.41 -10.76
CA SER A 47 -10.27 39.92 -12.00
C SER A 47 -11.32 40.21 -13.08
N GLN A 48 -12.27 39.29 -13.29
CA GLN A 48 -13.38 39.43 -14.22
C GLN A 48 -14.24 40.65 -13.91
N THR A 49 -14.59 40.84 -12.64
CA THR A 49 -15.41 41.98 -12.18
C THR A 49 -14.72 43.30 -12.49
N THR A 50 -13.42 43.39 -12.20
CA THR A 50 -12.60 44.57 -12.50
C THR A 50 -12.56 44.86 -14.01
N VAL A 51 -12.36 43.84 -14.83
CA VAL A 51 -12.33 43.98 -16.30
C VAL A 51 -13.70 44.39 -16.84
N GLN A 52 -14.79 43.79 -16.34
CA GLN A 52 -16.15 44.12 -16.73
C GLN A 52 -16.50 45.58 -16.43
N ASP A 53 -16.14 46.08 -15.26
CA ASP A 53 -16.39 47.48 -14.89
C ASP A 53 -15.54 48.46 -15.71
N ARG A 54 -14.30 48.10 -16.05
CA ARG A 54 -13.47 48.91 -16.95
C ARG A 54 -14.02 48.90 -18.38
N TYR A 55 -14.54 47.76 -18.85
CA TYR A 55 -15.11 47.63 -20.19
C TYR A 55 -16.38 48.49 -20.34
N ARG A 56 -17.28 48.47 -19.34
CA ARG A 56 -18.48 49.32 -19.31
C ARG A 56 -18.16 50.82 -19.37
N ARG A 57 -16.98 51.21 -18.90
CA ARG A 57 -16.46 52.58 -18.94
C ARG A 57 -15.64 52.89 -20.21
N GLY A 58 -15.53 51.94 -21.14
CA GLY A 58 -14.75 52.09 -22.38
C GLY A 58 -13.23 52.08 -22.19
N LEU A 59 -12.73 51.60 -21.03
CA LEU A 59 -11.31 51.66 -20.67
C LEU A 59 -10.50 50.43 -21.10
N VAL A 60 -11.15 49.33 -21.47
CA VAL A 60 -10.51 48.09 -21.94
C VAL A 60 -11.30 47.50 -23.11
N SER A 61 -10.69 46.57 -23.84
CA SER A 61 -11.28 45.99 -25.05
C SER A 61 -12.32 44.91 -24.74
N ALA A 62 -13.19 44.59 -25.72
CA ALA A 62 -14.08 43.44 -25.62
C ALA A 62 -13.30 42.10 -25.56
N LEU A 63 -12.10 42.07 -26.17
CA LEU A 63 -11.21 40.92 -26.10
C LEU A 63 -10.79 40.63 -24.65
N ASP A 64 -10.41 41.65 -23.88
CA ASP A 64 -10.04 41.51 -22.47
C ASP A 64 -11.19 40.92 -21.62
N LEU A 65 -12.42 41.36 -21.87
CA LEU A 65 -13.63 40.85 -21.22
C LEU A 65 -13.86 39.36 -21.51
N HIS A 66 -13.69 38.94 -22.76
CA HIS A 66 -13.89 37.54 -23.16
C HIS A 66 -12.75 36.63 -22.69
N LEU A 67 -11.50 37.11 -22.70
CA LEU A 67 -10.35 36.34 -22.20
C LEU A 67 -10.45 36.08 -20.69
N SER A 68 -10.80 37.10 -19.91
CA SER A 68 -11.00 36.94 -18.47
C SER A 68 -12.19 36.01 -18.17
N GLY A 69 -13.28 36.09 -18.94
CA GLY A 69 -14.45 35.22 -18.78
C GLY A 69 -14.17 33.77 -19.14
N GLN A 70 -13.37 33.55 -20.18
CA GLN A 70 -12.91 32.21 -20.59
C GLN A 70 -12.05 31.56 -19.49
N ASN A 71 -11.11 32.30 -18.89
CA ASN A 71 -10.27 31.78 -17.82
C ASN A 71 -11.07 31.42 -16.57
N LEU A 72 -12.02 32.27 -16.17
CA LEU A 72 -12.93 31.95 -15.06
C LEU A 72 -13.72 30.66 -15.35
N SER A 73 -14.29 30.56 -16.55
CA SER A 73 -15.07 29.38 -16.95
C SER A 73 -14.21 28.10 -16.99
N ALA A 74 -12.97 28.20 -17.44
CA ALA A 74 -12.03 27.08 -17.45
C ALA A 74 -11.65 26.64 -16.03
N ALA A 75 -11.40 27.58 -15.10
CA ALA A 75 -11.14 27.25 -13.70
C ALA A 75 -12.35 26.58 -13.02
N ARG A 76 -13.56 27.09 -13.27
CA ARG A 76 -14.81 26.49 -12.77
C ARG A 76 -15.04 25.07 -13.33
N ALA A 77 -14.65 24.81 -14.57
CA ALA A 77 -14.75 23.47 -15.17
C ALA A 77 -13.77 22.47 -14.54
N GLN A 78 -12.68 22.93 -13.92
CA GLN A 78 -11.69 22.07 -13.28
C GLN A 78 -12.10 21.61 -11.87
N LEU A 79 -12.90 22.42 -11.15
CA LEU A 79 -13.38 22.11 -9.80
C LEU A 79 -14.11 20.75 -9.71
N PRO A 80 -15.15 20.47 -10.53
CA PRO A 80 -15.88 19.21 -10.43
C PRO A 80 -15.01 17.99 -10.76
N VAL A 81 -13.95 18.15 -11.55
CA VAL A 81 -12.99 17.06 -11.82
C VAL A 81 -12.27 16.63 -10.54
N PHE A 82 -11.82 17.58 -9.73
CA PHE A 82 -11.16 17.26 -8.46
C PHE A 82 -12.15 16.78 -7.40
N GLU A 83 -13.37 17.32 -7.36
CA GLU A 83 -14.43 16.85 -6.47
C GLU A 83 -14.84 15.40 -6.77
N GLU A 84 -15.01 15.05 -8.04
CA GLU A 84 -15.32 13.67 -8.45
C GLU A 84 -14.21 12.71 -8.03
N GLN A 85 -12.95 13.06 -8.31
CA GLN A 85 -11.79 12.26 -7.91
C GLN A 85 -11.70 12.11 -6.39
N LEU A 86 -11.99 13.17 -5.64
CA LEU A 86 -12.01 13.14 -4.18
C LEU A 86 -13.05 12.16 -3.65
N VAL A 87 -14.28 12.23 -4.16
CA VAL A 87 -15.37 11.32 -3.76
C VAL A 87 -15.03 9.87 -4.14
N ALA A 88 -14.51 9.62 -5.34
CA ALA A 88 -14.10 8.29 -5.77
C ALA A 88 -12.99 7.71 -4.88
N THR A 89 -12.00 8.53 -4.50
CA THR A 89 -10.88 8.11 -3.65
C THR A 89 -11.34 7.85 -2.21
N ARG A 90 -12.29 8.64 -1.69
CA ARG A 90 -12.94 8.38 -0.39
C ARG A 90 -13.65 7.02 -0.35
N ARG A 91 -14.42 6.71 -1.40
CA ARG A 91 -15.08 5.39 -1.53
C ARG A 91 -14.08 4.24 -1.56
N ARG A 92 -12.94 4.41 -2.23
CA ARG A 92 -11.86 3.42 -2.22
C ARG A 92 -11.31 3.20 -0.80
N LEU A 93 -11.09 4.27 -0.05
CA LEU A 93 -10.63 4.17 1.33
C LEU A 93 -11.66 3.47 2.22
N GLU A 94 -12.94 3.81 2.09
CA GLU A 94 -14.04 3.17 2.83
C GLU A 94 -14.05 1.65 2.62
N ILE A 95 -13.87 1.19 1.38
CA ILE A 95 -13.75 -0.25 1.07
C ILE A 95 -12.53 -0.88 1.76
N LEU A 96 -11.37 -0.21 1.72
CA LEU A 96 -10.14 -0.72 2.36
C LEU A 96 -10.29 -0.88 3.88
N VAL A 97 -11.09 -0.02 4.53
CA VAL A 97 -11.37 -0.10 5.97
C VAL A 97 -12.63 -0.90 6.30
N GLY A 98 -13.24 -1.59 5.33
CA GLY A 98 -14.40 -2.46 5.53
C GLY A 98 -15.73 -1.72 5.75
N ARG A 99 -15.86 -0.46 5.30
CA ARG A 99 -17.07 0.36 5.37
C ARG A 99 -17.81 0.39 4.03
N TYR A 100 -19.11 0.70 4.06
CA TYR A 100 -19.89 0.95 2.85
C TYR A 100 -19.36 2.20 2.12
N PRO A 101 -19.22 2.18 0.77
CA PRO A 101 -18.63 3.28 0.00
C PRO A 101 -19.58 4.48 -0.17
N ALA A 102 -19.90 5.17 0.93
CA ALA A 102 -20.76 6.35 0.95
C ALA A 102 -20.08 7.63 0.40
N GLY A 103 -18.75 7.67 0.34
CA GLY A 103 -17.95 8.85 -0.01
C GLY A 103 -17.89 9.89 1.11
N THR A 104 -18.12 9.45 2.35
CA THR A 104 -18.36 10.30 3.53
C THR A 104 -17.13 10.50 4.39
N ILE A 105 -16.11 9.62 4.33
CA ILE A 105 -14.87 9.83 5.08
C ILE A 105 -14.26 11.18 4.71
N VAL A 106 -14.32 12.13 5.63
CA VAL A 106 -13.54 13.35 5.58
C VAL A 106 -12.16 12.98 6.11
N GLY A 107 -11.07 13.44 5.51
CA GLY A 107 -9.71 13.09 5.95
C GLY A 107 -9.43 13.37 7.43
N SER A 108 -10.26 14.21 8.07
CA SER A 108 -10.32 14.51 9.52
C SER A 108 -11.02 13.44 10.38
N ASP A 109 -11.89 12.62 9.80
CA ASP A 109 -12.63 11.55 10.50
C ASP A 109 -11.73 10.33 10.79
N LEU A 110 -10.52 10.33 10.23
CA LEU A 110 -9.41 9.50 10.69
C LEU A 110 -8.68 10.29 11.77
N GLU A 111 -9.29 10.35 12.96
CA GLU A 111 -8.67 10.88 14.18
C GLU A 111 -7.38 10.12 14.47
N LEU A 112 -6.26 10.65 13.97
CA LEU A 112 -4.96 10.44 14.57
C LEU A 112 -4.85 11.42 15.74
N VAL A 113 -4.68 10.82 16.92
CA VAL A 113 -4.23 11.39 18.19
C VAL A 113 -3.47 12.72 17.99
N ASP A 114 -3.96 13.79 18.61
CA ASP A 114 -3.53 15.22 18.57
C ASP A 114 -4.34 16.21 17.71
N GLY A 115 -5.43 15.78 17.09
CA GLY A 115 -6.60 16.67 16.88
C GLY A 115 -6.38 17.92 16.00
N ARG A 116 -5.33 17.98 15.18
CA ARG A 116 -5.10 19.06 14.21
C ARG A 116 -4.46 18.54 12.94
N LEU A 117 -5.28 17.95 12.08
CA LEU A 117 -5.01 18.01 10.65
C LEU A 117 -5.29 19.45 10.22
N SER A 118 -4.27 20.31 10.20
CA SER A 118 -4.43 21.63 9.59
C SER A 118 -4.92 21.43 8.16
N ASP A 119 -6.04 22.08 7.82
CA ASP A 119 -6.72 21.94 6.53
C ASP A 119 -5.88 22.43 5.33
N GLU A 120 -4.69 22.96 5.57
CA GLU A 120 -3.91 23.71 4.59
C GLU A 120 -2.59 23.06 4.15
N ILE A 121 -2.16 21.93 4.73
CA ILE A 121 -0.78 21.43 4.52
C ILE A 121 -0.74 19.92 4.29
N MET A 122 0.04 19.49 3.29
CA MET A 122 0.41 18.09 3.10
C MET A 122 1.26 17.60 4.28
N PRO A 123 0.99 16.43 4.87
CA PRO A 123 1.78 15.89 5.97
C PRO A 123 3.28 15.86 5.66
N GLU A 124 4.10 16.09 6.69
CA GLU A 124 5.55 15.96 6.60
C GLU A 124 5.94 14.53 6.17
N PRO A 125 7.03 14.35 5.40
CA PRO A 125 7.55 13.03 5.09
C PRO A 125 7.90 12.25 6.37
N LEU A 126 7.72 10.92 6.34
CA LEU A 126 8.11 10.04 7.43
C LEU A 126 9.63 10.12 7.70
N ALA A 127 10.06 9.82 8.92
CA ALA A 127 11.45 9.94 9.38
C ALA A 127 12.47 9.20 8.47
N PRO A 128 13.73 9.69 8.35
CA PRO A 128 14.83 9.05 7.61
C PRO A 128 14.90 7.54 7.86
N VAL A 129 14.89 6.74 6.80
CA VAL A 129 15.16 5.31 6.95
C VAL A 129 16.68 5.12 7.03
N PRO A 130 17.21 4.44 8.06
CA PRO A 130 18.65 4.22 8.18
C PRO A 130 19.19 3.51 6.94
N ALA A 131 20.37 3.94 6.47
CA ALA A 131 21.09 3.21 5.44
C ALA A 131 21.57 1.87 6.04
N GLY A 132 20.88 0.79 5.70
CA GLY A 132 21.15 -0.58 6.15
C GLY A 132 20.99 -1.55 4.99
N LEU A 133 22.02 -2.36 4.78
CA LEU A 133 22.33 -3.09 3.55
C LEU A 133 21.28 -4.14 3.12
N PRO A 134 21.25 -4.52 1.83
CA PRO A 134 20.34 -5.51 1.26
C PRO A 134 20.30 -6.85 2.02
N ALA A 135 21.36 -7.21 2.75
CA ALA A 135 21.43 -8.48 3.48
C ALA A 135 20.42 -8.58 4.64
N GLU A 136 20.13 -7.49 5.36
CA GLU A 136 19.14 -7.51 6.46
C GLU A 136 17.70 -7.70 5.95
N LEU A 137 17.46 -7.47 4.65
CA LEU A 137 16.15 -7.69 4.02
C LEU A 137 15.76 -9.17 4.00
N LEU A 138 16.74 -10.06 3.88
CA LEU A 138 16.51 -11.50 3.80
C LEU A 138 15.79 -12.03 5.05
N ASP A 139 16.08 -11.43 6.21
CA ASP A 139 15.53 -11.86 7.50
C ASP A 139 14.27 -11.10 7.91
N ARG A 140 13.96 -9.97 7.26
CA ARG A 140 12.83 -9.10 7.61
C ARG A 140 11.63 -9.20 6.66
N ARG A 141 11.87 -9.47 5.37
CA ARG A 141 10.80 -9.36 4.36
C ARG A 141 9.92 -10.62 4.36
N PRO A 142 8.60 -10.51 4.65
CA PRO A 142 7.77 -11.71 4.79
C PRO A 142 7.62 -12.53 3.51
N ASP A 143 7.67 -11.91 2.32
CA ASP A 143 7.61 -12.62 1.04
C ASP A 143 8.87 -13.49 0.79
N LEU A 144 10.05 -13.01 1.18
CA LEU A 144 11.30 -13.77 1.15
C LEU A 144 11.27 -14.95 2.11
N LEU A 145 10.85 -14.71 3.36
CA LEU A 145 10.67 -15.76 4.36
C LEU A 145 9.64 -16.82 3.91
N ALA A 146 8.57 -16.40 3.23
CA ALA A 146 7.59 -17.32 2.65
C ALA A 146 8.20 -18.16 1.52
N ALA A 147 9.02 -17.56 0.65
CA ALA A 147 9.71 -18.27 -0.42
C ALA A 147 10.75 -19.27 0.12
N GLU A 148 11.51 -18.89 1.14
CA GLU A 148 12.45 -19.78 1.84
C GLU A 148 11.72 -20.97 2.48
N ALA A 149 10.62 -20.72 3.21
CA ALA A 149 9.82 -21.78 3.83
C ALA A 149 9.24 -22.76 2.80
N ARG A 150 8.88 -22.28 1.59
CA ARG A 150 8.44 -23.14 0.47
C ARG A 150 9.60 -23.98 -0.07
N LEU A 151 10.80 -23.41 -0.20
CA LEU A 151 11.99 -24.15 -0.60
C LEU A 151 12.30 -25.27 0.40
N ALA A 152 12.36 -24.95 1.69
CA ALA A 152 12.59 -25.93 2.75
C ALA A 152 11.55 -27.07 2.71
N GLY A 153 10.27 -26.74 2.50
CA GLY A 153 9.20 -27.73 2.33
C GLY A 153 9.41 -28.66 1.13
N ASN A 154 9.88 -28.14 0.00
CA ASN A 154 10.18 -28.97 -1.17
C ASN A 154 11.42 -29.86 -0.96
N VAL A 155 12.44 -29.37 -0.26
CA VAL A 155 13.61 -30.19 0.13
C VAL A 155 13.18 -31.35 1.04
N ALA A 156 12.30 -31.10 2.02
CA ALA A 156 11.76 -32.15 2.88
C ALA A 156 10.96 -33.21 2.10
N ARG A 157 10.24 -32.81 1.04
CA ARG A 157 9.51 -33.74 0.15
C ARG A 157 10.43 -34.66 -0.65
N ILE A 158 11.69 -34.29 -0.90
CA ILE A 158 12.70 -35.22 -1.45
C ILE A 158 12.95 -36.35 -0.45
N GLY A 159 13.13 -36.02 0.84
CA GLY A 159 13.28 -37.00 1.91
C GLY A 159 12.07 -37.93 2.00
N GLN A 160 10.86 -37.38 1.90
CA GLN A 160 9.61 -38.15 1.85
C GLN A 160 9.57 -39.10 0.65
N ALA A 161 9.98 -38.64 -0.55
CA ALA A 161 10.03 -39.48 -1.75
C ALA A 161 11.08 -40.58 -1.62
N LYS A 162 12.25 -40.29 -1.00
CA LYS A 162 13.28 -41.28 -0.70
C LYS A 162 12.82 -42.30 0.33
N ALA A 163 12.00 -41.90 1.30
CA ALA A 163 11.43 -42.81 2.30
C ALA A 163 10.58 -43.93 1.66
N ALA A 164 10.02 -43.72 0.46
CA ALA A 164 9.29 -44.74 -0.28
C ALA A 164 10.17 -45.90 -0.81
N LEU A 165 11.51 -45.81 -0.68
CA LEU A 165 12.44 -46.92 -0.91
C LEU A 165 12.52 -47.89 0.28
N TYR A 166 12.01 -47.49 1.45
CA TYR A 166 12.07 -48.27 2.68
C TYR A 166 10.72 -48.94 2.99
N PRO A 167 10.70 -49.99 3.81
CA PRO A 167 9.47 -50.63 4.25
C PRO A 167 8.55 -49.66 5.01
N ARG A 168 7.27 -49.65 4.67
CA ARG A 168 6.25 -48.92 5.44
C ARG A 168 5.73 -49.83 6.55
N ILE A 169 5.97 -49.44 7.80
CA ILE A 169 5.38 -50.08 8.98
C ILE A 169 4.07 -49.35 9.31
N SER A 170 2.98 -50.09 9.45
CA SER A 170 1.68 -49.59 9.91
C SER A 170 1.22 -50.43 11.08
N LEU A 171 0.81 -49.76 12.17
CA LEU A 171 0.31 -50.40 13.38
C LEU A 171 -1.10 -49.87 13.64
N THR A 172 -2.07 -50.77 13.69
CA THR A 172 -3.49 -50.47 13.93
C THR A 172 -3.91 -51.12 15.23
N ALA A 173 -4.32 -50.31 16.19
CA ALA A 173 -4.91 -50.76 17.44
C ALA A 173 -6.39 -50.40 17.47
N SER A 174 -7.24 -51.32 17.92
CA SER A 174 -8.65 -51.04 18.19
C SER A 174 -9.07 -51.67 19.51
N GLY A 175 -10.06 -51.07 20.16
CA GLY A 175 -10.62 -51.55 21.42
C GLY A 175 -12.10 -51.17 21.49
N GLY A 176 -12.91 -52.02 22.10
CA GLY A 176 -14.34 -51.82 22.22
C GLY A 176 -15.00 -53.02 22.87
N THR A 177 -16.29 -53.19 22.63
CA THR A 177 -17.01 -54.39 23.06
C THR A 177 -17.51 -55.17 21.86
N LYS A 178 -17.49 -56.50 21.97
CA LYS A 178 -17.96 -57.41 20.93
C LYS A 178 -18.92 -58.41 21.57
N SER A 179 -20.20 -58.29 21.26
CA SER A 179 -21.24 -59.24 21.67
C SER A 179 -21.99 -59.80 20.46
N ARG A 180 -22.64 -60.97 20.65
CA ARG A 180 -23.55 -61.57 19.67
C ARG A 180 -24.96 -60.98 19.75
N GLU A 181 -25.34 -60.46 20.91
CA GLU A 181 -26.65 -59.85 21.20
C GLU A 181 -26.44 -58.40 21.63
N PHE A 182 -27.34 -57.49 21.21
CA PHE A 182 -27.19 -56.05 21.44
C PHE A 182 -27.32 -55.67 22.93
N GLU A 183 -28.08 -56.43 23.71
CA GLU A 183 -28.29 -56.19 25.15
C GLU A 183 -27.03 -56.42 26.00
N ASP A 184 -26.10 -57.23 25.52
CA ASP A 184 -24.86 -57.60 26.23
C ASP A 184 -23.67 -56.71 25.90
N ILE A 185 -23.81 -55.69 25.04
CA ILE A 185 -22.65 -54.90 24.58
C ILE A 185 -22.01 -54.05 25.70
N PHE A 186 -22.70 -53.84 26.83
CA PHE A 186 -22.21 -53.10 27.99
C PHE A 186 -22.11 -53.96 29.26
N THR A 187 -22.30 -55.28 29.15
CA THR A 187 -22.18 -56.21 30.28
C THR A 187 -20.72 -56.68 30.46
N GLY A 188 -20.36 -57.10 31.67
CA GLY A 188 -19.00 -57.54 31.98
C GLY A 188 -18.60 -58.77 31.15
N GLY A 189 -17.40 -58.73 30.55
CA GLY A 189 -16.86 -59.84 29.76
C GLY A 189 -16.93 -59.68 28.23
N THR A 190 -17.53 -58.60 27.71
CA THR A 190 -17.62 -58.33 26.27
C THR A 190 -16.51 -57.42 25.72
N SER A 191 -15.55 -57.00 26.57
CA SER A 191 -14.38 -56.21 26.17
C SER A 191 -13.50 -56.97 25.17
N ALA A 192 -13.21 -56.32 24.04
CA ALA A 192 -12.38 -56.85 22.98
C ALA A 192 -11.39 -55.79 22.51
N TRP A 193 -10.15 -56.18 22.28
CA TRP A 193 -9.12 -55.34 21.69
C TRP A 193 -8.39 -56.11 20.59
N SER A 194 -7.81 -55.38 19.63
CA SER A 194 -6.97 -55.95 18.59
C SER A 194 -5.78 -55.03 18.28
N LEU A 195 -4.65 -55.65 17.95
CA LEU A 195 -3.43 -54.97 17.52
C LEU A 195 -2.92 -55.68 16.26
N LEU A 196 -2.98 -55.01 15.12
CA LEU A 196 -2.50 -55.52 13.84
C LEU A 196 -1.32 -54.66 13.37
N GLY A 197 -0.17 -55.29 13.13
CA GLY A 197 0.95 -54.69 12.43
C GLY A 197 1.01 -55.18 10.99
N ASN A 198 1.31 -54.29 10.05
CA ASN A 198 1.57 -54.65 8.65
C ASN A 198 2.83 -53.94 8.15
N LEU A 199 3.65 -54.68 7.41
CA LEU A 199 4.90 -54.23 6.80
C LEU A 199 4.81 -54.39 5.28
N VAL A 200 4.86 -53.28 4.55
CA VAL A 200 4.76 -53.29 3.08
C VAL A 200 6.01 -52.68 2.48
N MET A 201 6.69 -53.42 1.61
CA MET A 201 7.83 -52.95 0.82
C MET A 201 7.63 -53.33 -0.66
N PRO A 202 7.57 -52.36 -1.59
CA PRO A 202 7.46 -52.67 -3.01
C PRO A 202 8.80 -53.18 -3.55
N LEU A 203 8.83 -54.42 -4.04
CA LEU A 203 10.05 -55.01 -4.62
C LEU A 203 10.26 -54.63 -6.10
N ILE A 204 9.17 -54.49 -6.85
CA ILE A 204 9.19 -54.14 -8.27
C ILE A 204 8.15 -53.06 -8.52
N ASN A 205 8.60 -51.86 -8.86
CA ASN A 205 7.73 -50.70 -9.15
C ASN A 205 8.04 -50.08 -10.53
N ARG A 206 8.78 -50.78 -11.40
CA ARG A 206 9.20 -50.32 -12.75
C ARG A 206 9.78 -48.89 -12.77
N GLY A 207 10.49 -48.49 -11.73
CA GLY A 207 11.11 -47.17 -11.64
C GLY A 207 10.17 -46.04 -11.18
N ALA A 208 8.93 -46.33 -10.79
CA ALA A 208 7.98 -45.31 -10.32
C ALA A 208 8.52 -44.51 -9.12
N THR A 209 9.14 -45.16 -8.13
CA THR A 209 9.74 -44.44 -6.98
C THR A 209 10.91 -43.57 -7.42
N GLN A 210 11.75 -44.02 -8.35
CA GLN A 210 12.84 -43.20 -8.89
C GLN A 210 12.30 -41.98 -9.64
N ALA A 211 11.24 -42.15 -10.43
CA ALA A 211 10.57 -41.04 -11.11
C ALA A 211 9.96 -40.04 -10.13
N GLN A 212 9.38 -40.52 -9.01
CA GLN A 212 8.87 -39.65 -7.94
C GLN A 212 9.98 -38.86 -7.24
N ILE A 213 11.13 -39.48 -6.97
CA ILE A 213 12.30 -38.80 -6.41
C ILE A 213 12.80 -37.73 -7.37
N LYS A 214 13.00 -38.06 -8.66
CA LYS A 214 13.39 -37.08 -9.69
C LYS A 214 12.39 -35.92 -9.81
N ALA A 215 11.09 -36.21 -9.74
CA ALA A 215 10.06 -35.19 -9.75
C ALA A 215 10.10 -34.30 -8.48
N ALA A 216 10.41 -34.86 -7.30
CA ALA A 216 10.60 -34.09 -6.08
C ALA A 216 11.85 -33.20 -6.14
N GLU A 217 12.97 -33.73 -6.66
CA GLU A 217 14.21 -32.98 -6.90
C GLU A 217 13.98 -31.82 -7.88
N ALA A 218 13.29 -32.06 -8.99
CA ALA A 218 12.93 -31.02 -9.95
C ALA A 218 12.05 -29.92 -9.34
N ARG A 219 11.08 -30.28 -8.48
CA ARG A 219 10.25 -29.30 -7.75
C ARG A 219 11.07 -28.47 -6.75
N ALA A 220 12.03 -29.08 -6.06
CA ALA A 220 12.94 -28.35 -5.18
C ALA A 220 13.86 -27.40 -5.98
N GLY A 221 14.37 -27.84 -7.13
CA GLY A 221 15.11 -26.99 -8.06
C GLY A 221 14.29 -25.78 -8.52
N ALA A 222 13.03 -26.00 -8.92
CA ALA A 222 12.12 -24.92 -9.28
C ALA A 222 11.85 -23.96 -8.10
N ALA A 223 11.68 -24.47 -6.88
CA ALA A 223 11.51 -23.65 -5.68
C ALA A 223 12.77 -22.81 -5.36
N ALA A 224 13.97 -23.35 -5.61
CA ALA A 224 15.22 -22.62 -5.42
C ALA A 224 15.36 -21.47 -6.42
N SER A 225 15.04 -21.70 -7.69
CA SER A 225 15.00 -20.63 -8.70
C SER A 225 13.94 -19.58 -8.39
N ALA A 226 12.77 -20.00 -7.89
CA ALA A 226 11.73 -19.07 -7.46
C ALA A 226 12.20 -18.18 -6.29
N TYR A 227 12.87 -18.76 -5.29
CA TYR A 227 13.47 -18.00 -4.19
C TYR A 227 14.51 -16.98 -4.69
N GLN A 228 15.42 -17.39 -5.58
CA GLN A 228 16.41 -16.49 -6.18
C GLN A 228 15.74 -15.32 -6.92
N LEU A 229 14.67 -15.59 -7.67
CA LEU A 229 13.91 -14.54 -8.35
C LEU A 229 13.27 -13.56 -7.35
N THR A 230 12.67 -14.05 -6.26
CA THR A 230 12.07 -13.19 -5.22
C THR A 230 13.14 -12.31 -4.56
N VAL A 231 14.34 -12.84 -4.30
CA VAL A 231 15.47 -12.05 -3.77
C VAL A 231 15.86 -10.92 -4.74
N LEU A 232 16.03 -11.23 -6.03
CA LEU A 232 16.38 -10.23 -7.04
C LEU A 232 15.31 -9.15 -7.20
N GLN A 233 14.03 -9.54 -7.15
CA GLN A 233 12.91 -8.61 -7.18
C GLN A 233 12.91 -7.69 -5.95
N ALA A 234 13.12 -8.24 -4.76
CA ALA A 234 13.18 -7.47 -3.53
C ALA A 234 14.31 -6.43 -3.56
N PHE A 235 15.50 -6.80 -4.03
CA PHE A 235 16.60 -5.84 -4.21
C PHE A 235 16.26 -4.75 -5.23
N SER A 236 15.70 -5.13 -6.38
CA SER A 236 15.29 -4.15 -7.38
C SER A 236 14.25 -3.16 -6.84
N GLU A 237 13.29 -3.62 -6.06
CA GLU A 237 12.27 -2.76 -5.45
C GLU A 237 12.87 -1.77 -4.45
N VAL A 238 13.83 -2.20 -3.63
CA VAL A 238 14.50 -1.32 -2.66
C VAL A 238 15.34 -0.25 -3.37
N GLU A 239 16.17 -0.64 -4.33
CA GLU A 239 16.99 0.30 -5.12
C GLU A 239 16.11 1.33 -5.84
N ASN A 240 15.04 0.86 -6.50
CA ASN A 240 14.08 1.74 -7.16
C ASN A 240 13.38 2.68 -6.18
N ALA A 241 13.03 2.21 -4.98
CA ALA A 241 12.38 3.04 -3.96
C ALA A 241 13.32 4.10 -3.37
N LEU A 242 14.60 3.75 -3.15
CA LEU A 242 15.64 4.68 -2.71
C LEU A 242 15.86 5.79 -3.74
N ASP A 243 16.07 5.42 -5.01
CA ASP A 243 16.24 6.38 -6.10
C ASP A 243 15.01 7.28 -6.24
N ARG A 244 13.81 6.69 -6.17
CA ARG A 244 12.55 7.44 -6.24
C ARG A 244 12.46 8.49 -5.14
N GLU A 245 12.79 8.15 -3.90
CA GLU A 245 12.78 9.13 -2.80
C GLU A 245 13.74 10.29 -3.06
N VAL A 246 14.95 10.01 -3.55
CA VAL A 246 15.96 11.03 -3.87
C VAL A 246 15.48 11.95 -5.00
N PHE A 247 15.00 11.38 -6.11
CA PHE A 247 14.52 12.16 -7.25
C PHE A 247 13.27 12.97 -6.91
N GLN A 248 12.31 12.40 -6.18
CA GLN A 248 11.11 13.12 -5.76
C GLN A 248 11.41 14.24 -4.77
N SER A 249 12.39 14.06 -3.86
CA SER A 249 12.83 15.13 -2.96
C SER A 249 13.46 16.30 -3.73
N ARG A 250 14.28 16.03 -4.75
CA ARG A 250 14.85 17.09 -5.59
C ARG A 250 13.76 17.82 -6.38
N GLN A 251 12.86 17.06 -6.99
CA GLN A 251 11.73 17.61 -7.75
C GLN A 251 10.84 18.52 -6.89
N GLU A 252 10.55 18.12 -5.64
CA GLU A 252 9.76 18.96 -4.72
C GLU A 252 10.46 20.28 -4.41
N THR A 253 11.78 20.26 -4.18
CA THR A 253 12.57 21.49 -3.96
C THR A 253 12.45 22.45 -5.14
N ASP A 254 12.65 21.95 -6.36
CA ASP A 254 12.60 22.77 -7.58
C ASP A 254 11.19 23.30 -7.85
N LEU A 255 10.15 22.48 -7.63
CA LEU A 255 8.75 22.91 -7.79
C LEU A 255 8.32 23.88 -6.70
N THR A 256 8.87 23.78 -5.49
CA THR A 256 8.63 24.74 -4.41
C THR A 256 9.18 26.12 -4.80
N ALA A 257 10.41 26.16 -5.34
CA ALA A 257 10.99 27.39 -5.88
C ALA A 257 10.19 27.91 -7.09
N SER A 258 9.75 27.03 -7.99
CA SER A 258 8.92 27.41 -9.13
C SER A 258 7.59 28.05 -8.72
N ALA A 259 6.89 27.45 -7.76
CA ALA A 259 5.63 27.98 -7.24
C ALA A 259 5.82 29.33 -6.52
N SER A 260 6.89 29.50 -5.75
CA SER A 260 7.17 30.78 -5.09
C SER A 260 7.47 31.90 -6.09
N GLN A 261 8.25 31.62 -7.14
CA GLN A 261 8.49 32.58 -8.22
C GLN A 261 7.21 32.91 -9.00
N ALA A 262 6.35 31.91 -9.24
CA ALA A 262 5.07 32.14 -9.90
C ALA A 262 4.13 33.03 -9.06
N ARG A 263 4.15 32.92 -7.72
CA ARG A 263 3.37 33.80 -6.82
C ARG A 263 3.82 35.25 -6.95
N LEU A 264 5.13 35.48 -6.86
CA LEU A 264 5.71 36.82 -7.05
C LEU A 264 5.37 37.37 -8.45
N ALA A 265 5.47 36.55 -9.50
CA ALA A 265 5.14 36.97 -10.86
C ALA A 265 3.66 37.42 -10.99
N VAL A 266 2.73 36.76 -10.29
CA VAL A 266 1.32 37.19 -10.24
C VAL A 266 1.18 38.54 -9.55
N GLU A 267 1.81 38.74 -8.39
CA GLU A 267 1.76 40.00 -7.64
C GLU A 267 2.29 41.17 -8.49
N LEU A 268 3.45 40.99 -9.12
CA LEU A 268 4.06 42.00 -9.99
C LEU A 268 3.19 42.27 -11.23
N ALA A 269 2.67 41.23 -11.89
CA ALA A 269 1.85 41.38 -13.08
C ALA A 269 0.51 42.09 -12.77
N GLN A 270 -0.10 41.80 -11.61
CA GLN A 270 -1.30 42.49 -11.15
C GLN A 270 -1.03 43.97 -10.89
N GLU A 271 0.08 44.30 -10.22
CA GLU A 271 0.43 45.68 -9.92
C GLU A 271 0.70 46.50 -11.18
N ARG A 272 1.45 45.94 -12.13
CA ARG A 272 1.74 46.58 -13.41
C ARG A 272 0.47 46.77 -14.25
N TYR A 273 -0.45 45.79 -14.26
CA TYR A 273 -1.75 45.93 -14.91
C TYR A 273 -2.64 47.01 -14.26
N ARG A 274 -2.67 47.10 -12.92
CA ARG A 274 -3.43 48.13 -12.21
C ARG A 274 -2.95 49.54 -12.58
N ARG A 275 -1.63 49.71 -12.76
CA ARG A 275 -0.98 50.96 -13.19
C ARG A 275 -1.06 51.22 -14.71
N GLY A 276 -1.64 50.31 -15.49
CA GLY A 276 -1.72 50.43 -16.95
C GLY A 276 -0.38 50.25 -17.68
N LEU A 277 0.61 49.64 -17.02
CA LEU A 277 1.95 49.44 -17.56
C LEU A 277 2.08 48.17 -18.41
N ASP A 278 1.14 47.22 -18.29
CA ASP A 278 1.09 45.97 -19.05
C ASP A 278 -0.35 45.57 -19.38
N SER A 279 -0.51 44.65 -20.33
CA SER A 279 -1.81 44.11 -20.75
C SER A 279 -2.38 43.09 -19.76
N LEU A 280 -3.70 42.92 -19.77
CA LEU A 280 -4.41 41.92 -18.95
C LEU A 280 -3.90 40.50 -19.22
N LEU A 281 -3.53 40.21 -20.47
CA LEU A 281 -3.02 38.90 -20.88
C LEU A 281 -1.82 38.45 -20.04
N VAL A 282 -0.92 39.38 -19.69
CA VAL A 282 0.25 39.08 -18.85
C VAL A 282 -0.19 38.65 -17.45
N THR A 283 -1.16 39.35 -16.85
CA THR A 283 -1.72 38.98 -15.53
C THR A 283 -2.39 37.61 -15.57
N LEU A 284 -3.25 37.38 -16.57
CA LEU A 284 -3.97 36.13 -16.73
C LEU A 284 -3.03 34.93 -16.94
N GLU A 285 -1.99 35.10 -17.77
CA GLU A 285 -0.99 34.06 -18.00
C GLU A 285 -0.15 33.78 -16.74
N SER A 286 0.23 34.82 -15.99
CA SER A 286 0.92 34.65 -14.70
C SER A 286 0.06 33.87 -13.70
N GLN A 287 -1.24 34.16 -13.60
CA GLN A 287 -2.14 33.43 -12.70
C GLN A 287 -2.31 31.97 -13.13
N ARG A 288 -2.45 31.71 -14.44
CA ARG A 288 -2.50 30.34 -14.98
C ARG A 288 -1.22 29.56 -14.68
N ARG A 289 -0.05 30.20 -14.78
CA ARG A 289 1.23 29.59 -14.42
C ARG A 289 1.33 29.28 -12.93
N LEU A 290 0.85 30.19 -12.08
CA LEU A 290 0.79 29.97 -10.64
C LEU A 290 -0.06 28.74 -10.29
N PHE A 291 -1.29 28.68 -10.80
CA PHE A 291 -2.18 27.53 -10.58
C PHE A 291 -1.51 26.21 -10.99
N ASN A 292 -0.92 26.17 -12.18
CA ASN A 292 -0.21 24.98 -12.66
C ASN A 292 1.00 24.61 -11.81
N ALA A 293 1.77 25.60 -11.33
CA ALA A 293 2.94 25.37 -10.49
C ALA A 293 2.53 24.83 -9.10
N GLU A 294 1.53 25.43 -8.47
CA GLU A 294 1.00 24.98 -7.17
C GLU A 294 0.35 23.59 -7.28
N SER A 295 -0.46 23.35 -8.30
CA SER A 295 -1.11 22.05 -8.51
C SER A 295 -0.09 20.93 -8.72
N ARG A 296 0.97 21.18 -9.52
CA ARG A 296 2.08 20.22 -9.69
C ARG A 296 2.86 19.98 -8.40
N LEU A 297 3.12 21.05 -7.63
CA LEU A 297 3.79 20.93 -6.34
C LEU A 297 2.99 20.01 -5.39
N LEU A 298 1.67 20.20 -5.29
CA LEU A 298 0.80 19.35 -4.46
C LEU A 298 0.87 17.87 -4.88
N THR A 299 0.80 17.59 -6.18
CA THR A 299 0.94 16.22 -6.70
C THR A 299 2.32 15.64 -6.37
N THR A 300 3.42 16.38 -6.60
CA THR A 300 4.78 15.91 -6.30
C THR A 300 4.98 15.67 -4.80
N GLN A 301 4.43 16.54 -3.94
CA GLN A 301 4.45 16.32 -2.49
C GLN A 301 3.81 14.98 -2.14
N ARG A 302 2.61 14.70 -2.63
CA ARG A 302 1.93 13.40 -2.42
C ARG A 302 2.76 12.23 -2.96
N VAL A 303 3.34 12.36 -4.15
CA VAL A 303 4.17 11.30 -4.76
C VAL A 303 5.41 11.01 -3.91
N ARG A 304 6.08 12.03 -3.34
CA ARG A 304 7.21 11.81 -2.43
C ARG A 304 6.79 11.08 -1.16
N ARG A 305 5.69 11.50 -0.51
CA ARG A 305 5.19 10.81 0.70
C ARG A 305 4.79 9.36 0.38
N THR A 306 4.25 9.11 -0.82
CA THR A 306 3.97 7.76 -1.31
C THR A 306 5.25 6.95 -1.53
N ALA A 307 6.27 7.52 -2.18
CA ALA A 307 7.56 6.88 -2.38
C ALA A 307 8.21 6.49 -1.05
N ARG A 308 8.01 7.31 -0.01
CA ARG A 308 8.45 7.00 1.34
C ARG A 308 7.73 5.80 1.96
N VAL A 309 6.41 5.69 1.79
CA VAL A 309 5.64 4.50 2.20
C VAL A 309 6.13 3.26 1.45
N ASP A 310 6.38 3.39 0.15
CA ASP A 310 6.89 2.30 -0.70
C ASP A 310 8.27 1.83 -0.24
N LEU A 311 9.16 2.77 0.09
CA LEU A 311 10.49 2.46 0.63
C LEU A 311 10.40 1.70 1.94
N ILE A 312 9.53 2.15 2.86
CA ILE A 312 9.34 1.48 4.14
C ILE A 312 8.80 0.06 3.92
N LEU A 313 7.87 -0.13 2.99
CA LEU A 313 7.34 -1.44 2.63
C LEU A 313 8.40 -2.36 2.01
N ALA A 314 9.19 -1.84 1.08
CA ALA A 314 10.25 -2.58 0.40
C ALA A 314 11.33 -3.06 1.38
N LEU A 315 11.57 -2.30 2.45
CA LEU A 315 12.52 -2.64 3.52
C LEU A 315 11.97 -3.61 4.57
N GLY A 316 10.75 -4.14 4.38
CA GLY A 316 10.11 -5.09 5.30
C GLY A 316 9.29 -4.42 6.42
N GLY A 317 9.32 -3.09 6.49
CA GLY A 317 8.50 -2.29 7.40
C GLY A 317 8.94 -2.28 8.87
N PRO A 318 8.61 -1.22 9.64
CA PRO A 318 8.70 -1.22 11.10
C PRO A 318 7.53 -1.96 11.75
N TRP A 319 6.58 -2.46 10.95
CA TRP A 319 5.28 -2.97 11.42
C TRP A 319 5.37 -4.36 12.08
N GLU A 320 6.56 -4.76 12.54
CA GLU A 320 6.81 -6.01 13.25
C GLU A 320 6.54 -5.95 14.76
N THR A 321 6.22 -4.80 15.37
CA THR A 321 6.04 -4.72 16.82
C THR A 321 4.64 -4.33 17.25
N THR A 322 3.65 -5.19 17.02
CA THR A 322 2.48 -5.37 17.93
C THR A 322 1.76 -6.64 17.51
N SER A 323 2.19 -7.81 18.02
CA SER A 323 1.39 -9.05 18.21
C SER A 323 2.30 -10.23 18.59
N ALA A 324 3.09 -10.12 19.66
CA ALA A 324 3.75 -11.29 20.26
C ALA A 324 4.10 -11.13 21.76
N THR A 325 4.00 -9.92 22.33
CA THR A 325 4.32 -9.67 23.75
C THR A 325 3.10 -9.40 24.63
N ALA A 326 1.91 -9.86 24.24
CA ALA A 326 0.70 -9.74 25.05
C ALA A 326 -0.04 -11.08 25.13
N SER A 327 0.64 -12.15 25.55
CA SER A 327 0.01 -13.40 26.06
C SER A 327 1.00 -14.39 26.70
N ALA A 328 2.18 -13.95 27.17
CA ALA A 328 3.11 -14.82 27.89
C ALA A 328 3.09 -14.62 29.43
N ASP A 329 2.56 -13.50 29.92
CA ASP A 329 2.46 -13.22 31.36
C ASP A 329 1.12 -13.64 32.00
N ASP A 330 0.12 -14.04 31.21
CA ASP A 330 -1.23 -14.37 31.73
C ASP A 330 -1.46 -15.88 31.95
N ILE A 331 -0.39 -16.69 31.95
CA ILE A 331 -0.45 -18.14 32.24
C ILE A 331 0.35 -18.52 33.51
N GLN A 332 1.01 -17.58 34.21
CA GLN A 332 1.76 -17.88 35.44
C GLN A 332 1.17 -17.34 36.75
N GLN A 333 -0.08 -16.88 36.76
CA GLN A 333 -0.83 -16.60 38.01
C GLN A 333 -2.19 -17.30 38.01
N GLY A 334 -2.15 -18.63 38.08
CA GLY A 334 -3.32 -19.45 38.31
C GLY A 334 -2.89 -20.82 38.84
N ASP A 335 -3.19 -21.05 40.12
CA ASP A 335 -3.10 -22.31 40.86
C ASP A 335 -1.72 -22.92 41.14
N ARG A 336 -1.32 -22.80 42.41
CA ARG A 336 -0.75 -23.92 43.15
C ARG A 336 -1.64 -24.19 44.37
N PRO A 337 -1.93 -25.46 44.70
CA PRO A 337 -2.77 -25.86 45.84
C PRO A 337 -2.17 -25.48 47.20
#